data_AF-A0A7C1VUD5-F1
#
_entry.id   AF-A0A7C1VUD5-F1
#
_cell.length_a   1.000
_cell.length_b   1.000
_cell.length_c   1.000
_cell.angle_alpha   90.00
_cell.angle_beta   90.00
_cell.angle_gamma   90.00
#
_symmetry.space_group_name_H-M   'P 1'
#
loop_
_entity.id
_entity.type
_entity.pdbx_description
1 polymer ?
#
loop_
_entity_poly.entity_id
_entity_poly.type
_entity_poly.pdbx_seq_one_letter_code
_entity_poly.pdbx_strand_id
1 'polypeptide(L)'
;MSDPHNKNRYGEEWPQSRIDACLEELEAIKPFVIVSGGWAWHFMSPEGHVEYKHAHDHKDIDLFVRPDEVATVVSILKSRSFEKVWTKYDKLPSQEDFRRYEKRVEFDDKTSVKLKISPTSVKVTIDFFVSSEVPYREIDGWRVIEPTFLLGLYKSIHSSDNCFAVQAAARLIEQGIDPVGHPELVEIPRIRMKTEN
;
A
#
# COMPACT_ATOMS: atom_id res chain seq x y z
N MET A 1 1.20 19.55 4.13
CA MET A 1 0.79 18.13 4.20
C MET A 1 0.11 17.94 5.53
N SER A 2 -1.14 17.48 5.52
CA SER A 2 -2.02 17.46 6.70
C SER A 2 -1.64 16.32 7.65
N ASP A 3 -1.69 16.60 8.96
CA ASP A 3 -1.34 15.67 10.05
C ASP A 3 -2.07 14.32 9.91
N PRO A 4 -1.34 13.20 9.71
CA PRO A 4 -1.91 11.85 9.61
C PRO A 4 -2.45 11.30 10.94
N HIS A 5 -2.26 12.01 12.06
CA HIS A 5 -2.78 11.63 13.39
C HIS A 5 -4.04 12.40 13.78
N ASN A 6 -4.57 13.22 12.88
CA ASN A 6 -5.78 13.98 13.14
C ASN A 6 -6.99 13.05 13.21
N LYS A 7 -7.36 12.64 14.42
CA LYS A 7 -8.55 11.80 14.72
C LYS A 7 -9.84 12.34 14.12
N ASN A 8 -9.93 13.64 13.83
CA ASN A 8 -11.10 14.25 13.16
C ASN A 8 -11.26 13.81 11.70
N ARG A 9 -10.27 13.09 11.15
CA ARG A 9 -10.25 12.56 9.78
C ARG A 9 -10.46 11.04 9.73
N TYR A 10 -10.72 10.41 10.88
CA TYR A 10 -11.13 9.01 10.91
C TYR A 10 -12.44 8.84 10.13
N GLY A 11 -12.52 7.78 9.33
CA GLY A 11 -13.63 7.58 8.39
C GLY A 11 -13.45 8.29 7.04
N GLU A 12 -12.37 9.04 6.79
CA GLU A 12 -12.06 9.48 5.43
C GLU A 12 -11.72 8.29 4.53
N GLU A 13 -12.48 8.13 3.46
CA GLU A 13 -12.30 7.08 2.47
C GLU A 13 -11.34 7.51 1.36
N TRP A 14 -10.61 6.55 0.81
CA TRP A 14 -9.94 6.70 -0.47
C TRP A 14 -10.99 6.75 -1.59
N PRO A 15 -10.84 7.63 -2.60
CA PRO A 15 -11.70 7.59 -3.78
C PRO A 15 -11.56 6.23 -4.49
N GLN A 16 -12.68 5.58 -4.81
CA GLN A 16 -12.66 4.28 -5.49
C GLN A 16 -11.86 4.32 -6.80
N SER A 17 -11.93 5.41 -7.56
CA SER A 17 -11.14 5.59 -8.80
C SER A 17 -9.63 5.49 -8.58
N ARG A 18 -9.14 5.84 -7.38
CA ARG A 18 -7.73 5.65 -7.02
C ARG A 18 -7.42 4.18 -6.81
N ILE A 19 -8.27 3.48 -6.07
CA ILE A 19 -8.12 2.05 -5.80
C ILE A 19 -8.12 1.28 -7.13
N ASP A 20 -9.10 1.55 -7.98
CA ASP A 20 -9.23 0.90 -9.29
C ASP A 20 -8.00 1.15 -10.18
N ALA A 21 -7.54 2.41 -10.26
CA ALA A 21 -6.35 2.74 -11.05
C ALA A 21 -5.09 2.05 -10.53
N CYS A 22 -4.90 1.99 -9.21
CA CYS A 22 -3.75 1.30 -8.63
C CYS A 22 -3.82 -0.22 -8.84
N LEU A 23 -5.00 -0.83 -8.68
CA LEU A 23 -5.21 -2.26 -8.92
C LEU A 23 -4.94 -2.64 -10.38
N GLU A 24 -5.37 -1.82 -11.34
CA GLU A 24 -5.10 -2.06 -12.76
C GLU A 24 -3.59 -2.12 -13.05
N GLU A 25 -2.82 -1.20 -12.47
CA GLU A 25 -1.37 -1.17 -12.64
C GLU A 25 -0.66 -2.30 -11.90
N LEU A 26 -1.15 -2.68 -10.71
CA LEU A 26 -0.66 -3.81 -9.93
C LEU A 26 -0.87 -5.14 -10.67
N GLU A 27 -2.03 -5.37 -11.27
CA GLU A 27 -2.35 -6.65 -11.94
C GLU A 27 -1.38 -6.91 -13.11
N ALA A 28 -0.93 -5.86 -13.80
CA ALA A 28 0.02 -5.97 -14.90
C ALA A 28 1.41 -6.50 -14.49
N ILE A 29 1.79 -6.33 -13.22
CA ILE A 29 3.10 -6.73 -12.68
C ILE A 29 3.02 -7.84 -11.63
N LYS A 30 1.80 -8.24 -11.23
CA LYS A 30 1.49 -9.26 -10.22
C LYS A 30 2.36 -10.52 -10.25
N PRO A 31 2.70 -11.13 -11.41
CA PRO A 31 3.50 -12.36 -11.42
C PRO A 31 4.95 -12.18 -10.93
N PHE A 32 5.44 -10.94 -10.87
CA PHE A 32 6.85 -10.58 -10.70
C PHE A 32 7.13 -9.81 -9.42
N VAL A 33 6.12 -9.56 -8.59
CA VAL A 33 6.22 -8.68 -7.44
C VAL A 33 5.67 -9.32 -6.19
N ILE A 34 6.17 -8.87 -5.04
CA ILE A 34 5.62 -9.14 -3.72
C ILE A 34 5.08 -7.83 -3.19
N VAL A 35 3.79 -7.78 -2.88
CA VAL A 35 3.11 -6.58 -2.40
C VAL A 35 3.49 -6.30 -0.94
N SER A 36 3.76 -5.04 -0.62
CA SER A 36 4.16 -4.53 0.70
C SER A 36 3.33 -3.28 1.07
N GLY A 37 3.69 -2.66 2.20
CA GLY A 37 3.12 -1.38 2.64
C GLY A 37 1.61 -1.43 2.89
N GLY A 38 0.92 -0.33 2.59
CA GLY A 38 -0.54 -0.25 2.77
C GLY A 38 -1.33 -1.22 1.88
N TRP A 39 -0.83 -1.50 0.68
CA TRP A 39 -1.46 -2.46 -0.24
C TRP A 39 -1.38 -3.91 0.24
N ALA A 40 -0.32 -4.28 0.97
CA ALA A 40 -0.28 -5.59 1.62
C ALA A 40 -1.40 -5.73 2.65
N TRP A 41 -1.65 -4.70 3.47
CA TRP A 41 -2.75 -4.71 4.43
C TRP A 41 -4.13 -4.73 3.76
N HIS A 42 -4.28 -4.08 2.62
CA HIS A 42 -5.49 -4.20 1.79
C HIS A 42 -5.76 -5.66 1.43
N PHE A 43 -4.78 -6.36 0.85
CA PHE A 43 -4.97 -7.76 0.45
C PHE A 43 -5.09 -8.74 1.64
N MET A 44 -4.56 -8.38 2.81
CA MET A 44 -4.76 -9.16 4.03
C MET A 44 -6.10 -8.89 4.72
N SER A 45 -6.82 -7.84 4.34
CA SER A 45 -8.08 -7.46 4.98
C SER A 45 -9.27 -8.24 4.41
N PRO A 46 -10.42 -8.30 5.12
CA PRO A 46 -11.62 -8.95 4.60
C PRO A 46 -12.03 -8.43 3.22
N GLU A 47 -12.51 -9.30 2.34
CA GLU A 47 -12.97 -8.91 1.01
C GLU A 47 -14.13 -7.89 1.09
N GLY A 48 -14.14 -6.90 0.19
CA GLY A 48 -15.20 -5.90 0.11
C GLY A 48 -15.21 -4.86 1.24
N HIS A 49 -14.13 -4.76 2.02
CA HIS A 49 -14.01 -3.74 3.06
C HIS A 49 -13.98 -2.31 2.50
N VAL A 50 -14.32 -1.34 3.36
CA VAL A 50 -14.23 0.08 3.03
C VAL A 50 -12.79 0.56 3.20
N GLU A 51 -12.29 1.26 2.19
CA GLU A 51 -10.91 1.73 2.17
C GLU A 51 -10.72 3.07 2.86
N TYR A 52 -10.51 3.04 4.18
CA TYR A 52 -10.20 4.24 4.96
C TYR A 52 -8.72 4.63 4.84
N LYS A 53 -8.45 5.93 4.65
CA LYS A 53 -7.09 6.49 4.60
C LYS A 53 -6.26 6.25 5.85
N HIS A 54 -6.91 5.97 6.99
CA HIS A 54 -6.26 5.64 8.25
C HIS A 54 -6.18 4.13 8.51
N ALA A 55 -6.92 3.31 7.75
CA ALA A 55 -6.79 1.86 7.80
C ALA A 55 -5.58 1.42 6.96
N HIS A 56 -5.55 1.84 5.69
CA HIS A 56 -4.49 1.54 4.73
C HIS A 56 -3.98 2.82 4.06
N ASP A 57 -2.66 2.95 3.93
CA ASP A 57 -2.07 4.05 3.16
C ASP A 57 -1.93 3.64 1.68
N HIS A 58 -2.71 4.27 0.82
CA HIS A 58 -2.71 4.06 -0.64
C HIS A 58 -2.11 5.24 -1.40
N LYS A 59 -1.22 6.03 -0.76
CA LYS A 59 -0.52 7.14 -1.43
C LYS A 59 0.39 6.64 -2.54
N ASP A 60 1.13 5.60 -2.24
CA ASP A 60 2.07 4.87 -3.09
C ASP A 60 1.79 3.37 -3.00
N ILE A 61 2.39 2.61 -3.91
CA ILE A 61 2.37 1.16 -3.97
C ILE A 61 3.78 0.68 -3.66
N ASP A 62 3.96 0.03 -2.52
CA ASP A 62 5.24 -0.53 -2.12
C ASP A 62 5.38 -1.99 -2.57
N LEU A 63 6.45 -2.30 -3.28
CA LEU A 63 6.68 -3.62 -3.87
C LEU A 63 8.10 -4.10 -3.62
N PHE A 64 8.26 -5.40 -3.39
CA PHE A 64 9.54 -6.07 -3.54
C PHE A 64 9.61 -6.80 -4.88
N VAL A 65 10.77 -6.74 -5.52
CA VAL A 65 11.05 -7.40 -6.80
C VAL A 65 12.34 -8.19 -6.67
N ARG A 66 12.35 -9.43 -7.16
CA ARG A 66 13.56 -10.24 -7.17
C ARG A 66 14.55 -9.68 -8.21
N PRO A 67 15.88 -9.74 -7.96
CA PRO A 67 16.88 -9.16 -8.87
C PRO A 67 16.76 -9.60 -10.33
N ASP A 68 16.38 -10.85 -10.58
CA ASP A 68 16.17 -11.44 -11.89
C ASP A 68 14.90 -10.96 -12.61
N GLU A 69 13.92 -10.45 -11.86
CA GLU A 69 12.64 -9.94 -12.39
C GLU A 69 12.64 -8.43 -12.64
N VAL A 70 13.65 -7.70 -12.14
CA VAL A 70 13.73 -6.23 -12.24
C VAL A 70 13.63 -5.74 -13.68
N ALA A 71 14.35 -6.36 -14.61
CA ALA A 71 14.35 -5.93 -16.01
C ALA A 71 12.94 -6.07 -16.63
N THR A 72 12.24 -7.16 -16.30
CA THR A 72 10.87 -7.44 -16.75
C THR A 72 9.89 -6.42 -16.19
N VAL A 73 9.91 -6.20 -14.88
CA VAL A 73 9.01 -5.22 -14.22
C VAL A 73 9.23 -3.82 -14.78
N VAL A 74 10.48 -3.37 -14.90
CA VAL A 74 10.79 -2.05 -15.47
C VAL A 74 10.34 -1.93 -16.92
N SER A 75 10.45 -3.00 -17.73
CA SER A 75 9.97 -3.02 -19.10
C SER A 75 8.44 -2.85 -19.17
N ILE A 76 7.70 -3.58 -18.33
CA ILE A 76 6.24 -3.48 -18.22
C ILE A 76 5.83 -2.06 -17.80
N LEU A 77 6.43 -1.52 -16.73
CA LEU A 77 6.14 -0.18 -16.23
C LEU A 77 6.36 0.89 -17.33
N LYS A 78 7.48 0.84 -18.03
CA LYS A 78 7.77 1.75 -19.15
C LYS A 78 6.75 1.61 -20.29
N SER A 79 6.38 0.38 -20.64
CA SER A 79 5.36 0.13 -21.68
C SER A 79 3.99 0.68 -21.32
N ARG A 80 3.71 0.82 -20.02
CA ARG A 80 2.48 1.39 -19.46
C ARG A 80 2.60 2.89 -19.12
N SER A 81 3.63 3.57 -19.64
CA SER A 81 3.87 5.00 -19.50
C SER A 81 4.25 5.46 -18.10
N PHE A 82 4.85 4.60 -17.28
CA PHE A 82 5.50 5.05 -16.05
C PHE A 82 6.86 5.69 -16.34
N GLU A 83 7.13 6.79 -15.65
CA GLU A 83 8.41 7.47 -15.68
C GLU A 83 9.20 7.21 -14.40
N LYS A 84 10.51 6.98 -14.53
CA LYS A 84 11.39 6.89 -13.37
C LYS A 84 11.49 8.27 -12.72
N VAL A 85 11.17 8.35 -11.43
CA VAL A 85 11.35 9.55 -10.62
C VAL A 85 12.58 9.37 -9.75
N TRP A 86 13.53 10.30 -9.86
CA TRP A 86 14.72 10.32 -9.02
C TRP A 86 14.39 10.88 -7.64
N THR A 87 14.74 10.11 -6.62
CA THR A 87 14.55 10.48 -5.23
C THR A 87 15.88 10.84 -4.57
N LYS A 88 15.82 11.36 -3.33
CA LYS A 88 17.01 11.58 -2.52
C LYS A 88 17.76 10.28 -2.19
N TYR A 89 17.07 9.13 -2.25
CA TYR A 89 17.62 7.82 -1.92
C TYR A 89 18.50 7.25 -3.04
N ASP A 90 18.26 7.64 -4.30
CA ASP A 90 19.10 7.24 -5.45
C ASP A 90 20.55 7.76 -5.36
N LYS A 91 20.82 8.77 -4.52
CA LYS A 91 22.16 9.40 -4.36
C LYS A 91 22.93 8.89 -3.15
N LEU A 92 22.31 8.11 -2.28
CA LEU A 92 22.95 7.58 -1.09
C LEU A 92 23.48 6.17 -1.39
N PRO A 93 24.69 5.81 -0.91
CA PRO A 93 25.12 4.42 -0.88
C PRO A 93 24.21 3.67 0.10
N SER A 94 23.09 3.18 -0.38
CA SER A 94 22.16 2.34 0.36
C SER A 94 22.39 0.89 -0.05
N GLN A 95 22.18 -0.03 0.90
CA GLN A 95 22.20 -1.47 0.62
C GLN A 95 20.95 -1.91 -0.16
N GLU A 96 19.92 -1.07 -0.20
CA GLU A 96 18.65 -1.33 -0.85
C GLU A 96 18.60 -0.64 -2.21
N ASP A 97 18.52 -1.41 -3.30
CA ASP A 97 18.27 -0.86 -4.64
C ASP A 97 16.78 -0.48 -4.72
N PHE A 98 16.53 0.77 -4.32
CA PHE A 98 15.23 1.42 -4.33
C PHE A 98 15.03 2.23 -5.61
N ARG A 99 13.84 2.11 -6.23
CA ARG A 99 13.47 2.96 -7.35
C ARG A 99 11.99 3.35 -7.29
N ARG A 100 11.70 4.58 -7.72
CA ARG A 100 10.35 5.13 -7.80
C ARG A 100 9.92 5.35 -9.25
N TYR A 101 8.68 4.97 -9.54
CA TYR A 101 8.04 5.17 -10.83
C TYR A 101 6.70 5.87 -10.65
N GLU A 102 6.40 6.85 -11.49
CA GLU A 102 5.13 7.57 -11.42
C GLU A 102 4.41 7.59 -12.77
N LYS A 103 3.08 7.53 -12.72
CA LYS A 103 2.18 7.68 -13.86
C LYS A 103 0.99 8.53 -13.45
N ARG A 104 0.48 9.36 -14.37
CA ARG A 104 -0.83 10.00 -14.24
C ARG A 104 -1.85 9.25 -15.08
N VAL A 105 -2.95 8.86 -14.44
CA VAL A 105 -4.10 8.24 -15.08
C VAL A 105 -5.19 9.30 -15.15
N GLU A 106 -5.58 9.68 -16.36
CA GLU A 106 -6.65 10.66 -16.62
C GLU A 106 -7.99 9.93 -16.80
N PHE A 107 -9.07 10.50 -16.28
CA PHE A 107 -10.43 9.97 -16.43
C PHE A 107 -11.25 10.90 -17.32
N ASP A 108 -11.95 10.35 -18.32
CA ASP A 108 -12.84 11.12 -19.22
C ASP A 108 -13.90 11.93 -18.43
N ASP A 109 -14.08 13.19 -18.80
CA ASP A 109 -15.11 14.12 -18.32
C ASP A 109 -16.53 13.51 -18.24
N LYS A 110 -16.92 12.64 -19.18
CA LYS A 110 -18.26 11.99 -19.16
C LYS A 110 -18.42 11.00 -17.99
N THR A 111 -17.34 10.37 -17.59
CA THR A 111 -17.29 9.43 -16.46
C THR A 111 -17.18 10.20 -15.14
N SER A 112 -16.42 11.30 -15.15
CA SER A 112 -16.22 12.22 -14.02
C SER A 112 -17.51 12.94 -13.59
N VAL A 113 -18.35 13.36 -14.54
CA VAL A 113 -19.65 14.01 -14.28
C VAL A 113 -20.69 13.04 -13.70
N LYS A 114 -20.66 11.77 -14.11
CA LYS A 114 -21.59 10.73 -13.62
C LYS A 114 -21.30 10.30 -12.17
N LEU A 115 -20.04 10.43 -11.74
CA LEU A 115 -19.56 9.91 -10.46
C LEU A 115 -19.28 11.00 -9.40
N LYS A 116 -19.55 12.28 -9.67
CA LYS A 116 -19.25 13.43 -8.77
C LYS A 116 -17.80 13.42 -8.25
N ILE A 117 -16.82 13.10 -9.09
CA ILE A 117 -15.41 12.98 -8.67
C ILE A 117 -14.64 14.26 -9.02
N SER A 118 -13.87 14.77 -8.06
CA SER A 118 -12.60 15.46 -8.33
C SER A 118 -11.53 14.69 -7.55
N PRO A 119 -10.43 14.24 -8.19
CA PRO A 119 -9.75 14.86 -9.32
C PRO A 119 -9.95 14.15 -10.68
N THR A 120 -9.81 14.91 -11.77
CA THR A 120 -9.82 14.45 -13.18
C THR A 120 -8.63 13.55 -13.56
N SER A 121 -7.68 13.38 -12.65
CA SER A 121 -6.57 12.44 -12.80
C SER A 121 -6.11 11.91 -11.44
N VAL A 122 -5.64 10.67 -11.43
CA VAL A 122 -4.98 10.04 -10.27
C VAL A 122 -3.51 9.87 -10.61
N LYS A 123 -2.63 10.24 -9.67
CA LYS A 123 -1.21 9.91 -9.74
C LYS A 123 -0.99 8.56 -9.05
N VAL A 124 -0.49 7.59 -9.81
CA VAL A 124 -0.04 6.30 -9.30
C VAL A 124 1.46 6.39 -9.10
N THR A 125 1.93 6.13 -7.88
CA THR A 125 3.34 6.08 -7.51
C THR A 125 3.65 4.65 -7.10
N ILE A 126 4.68 4.04 -7.72
CA ILE A 126 5.18 2.71 -7.38
C ILE A 126 6.59 2.87 -6.82
N ASP A 127 6.76 2.39 -5.60
CA ASP A 127 8.02 2.28 -4.90
C ASP A 127 8.44 0.82 -4.92
N PHE A 128 9.55 0.52 -5.58
CA PHE A 128 10.03 -0.84 -5.69
C PHE A 128 11.41 -1.00 -5.05
N PHE A 129 11.53 -2.07 -4.27
CA PHE A 129 12.73 -2.47 -3.55
C PHE A 129 13.25 -3.78 -4.15
N VAL A 130 14.50 -3.82 -4.56
CA VAL A 130 15.11 -5.07 -5.04
C VAL A 130 15.60 -5.88 -3.86
N SER A 131 15.06 -7.10 -3.71
CA SER A 131 15.52 -8.05 -2.70
C SER A 131 15.27 -9.49 -3.15
N SER A 132 16.24 -10.38 -2.88
CA SER A 132 16.12 -11.81 -3.17
C SER A 132 15.45 -12.60 -2.03
N GLU A 133 15.42 -12.05 -0.81
CA GLU A 133 15.02 -12.75 0.41
C GLU A 133 13.89 -12.01 1.11
N VAL A 134 12.69 -12.05 0.51
CA VAL A 134 11.48 -11.47 1.09
C VAL A 134 10.49 -12.60 1.35
N PRO A 135 10.18 -12.91 2.61
CA PRO A 135 9.18 -13.92 2.91
C PRO A 135 7.80 -13.39 2.51
N TYR A 136 7.02 -14.22 1.82
CA TYR A 136 5.68 -13.90 1.37
C TYR A 136 4.77 -15.12 1.50
N ARG A 137 3.47 -14.86 1.48
CA ARG A 137 2.40 -15.85 1.36
C ARG A 137 1.52 -15.51 0.17
N GLU A 138 0.82 -16.51 -0.35
CA GLU A 138 -0.17 -16.32 -1.39
C GLU A 138 -1.54 -16.05 -0.77
N ILE A 139 -2.16 -14.92 -1.10
CA ILE A 139 -3.51 -14.52 -0.68
C ILE A 139 -4.27 -14.10 -1.93
N ASP A 140 -5.35 -14.81 -2.27
CA ASP A 140 -6.19 -14.53 -3.44
C ASP A 140 -5.41 -14.33 -4.75
N GLY A 141 -4.36 -15.14 -4.93
CA GLY A 141 -3.48 -15.11 -6.10
C GLY A 141 -2.42 -13.99 -6.09
N TRP A 142 -2.31 -13.22 -5.01
CA TRP A 142 -1.27 -12.23 -4.77
C TRP A 142 -0.16 -12.79 -3.91
N ARG A 143 1.09 -12.50 -4.26
CA ARG A 143 2.22 -12.66 -3.35
C ARG A 143 2.23 -11.46 -2.41
N VAL A 144 1.81 -11.66 -1.18
CA VAL A 144 1.76 -10.63 -0.15
C VAL A 144 2.83 -10.92 0.88
N ILE A 145 3.62 -9.91 1.21
CA ILE A 145 4.71 -10.02 2.20
C ILE A 145 4.20 -10.60 3.52
N GLU A 146 5.04 -11.36 4.24
CA GLU A 146 4.66 -11.92 5.53
C GLU A 146 4.33 -10.81 6.56
N PRO A 147 3.22 -10.89 7.32
CA PRO A 147 2.79 -9.83 8.24
C PRO A 147 3.85 -9.44 9.28
N THR A 148 4.54 -10.44 9.86
CA THR A 148 5.59 -10.22 10.86
C THR A 148 6.80 -9.50 10.28
N PHE A 149 7.18 -9.84 9.04
CA PHE A 149 8.25 -9.19 8.32
C PHE A 149 7.85 -7.75 7.95
N LEU A 150 6.63 -7.55 7.45
CA LEU A 150 6.09 -6.23 7.11
C LEU A 150 6.07 -5.28 8.31
N LEU A 151 5.64 -5.74 9.50
CA LEU A 151 5.71 -4.94 10.73
C LEU A 151 7.15 -4.50 11.07
N GLY A 152 8.15 -5.33 10.76
CA GLY A 152 9.56 -4.98 10.90
C GLY A 152 9.99 -3.82 10.00
N LEU A 153 9.39 -3.69 8.81
CA LEU A 153 9.72 -2.66 7.82
C LEU A 153 9.22 -1.27 8.18
N TYR A 154 8.20 -1.13 9.04
CA TYR A 154 7.73 0.17 9.53
C TYR A 154 8.73 0.91 10.43
N LYS A 155 9.81 0.23 10.84
CA LYS A 155 10.93 0.85 11.56
C LYS A 155 12.04 1.36 10.64
N SER A 156 11.99 1.05 9.35
CA SER A 156 13.09 1.29 8.40
C SER A 156 12.64 1.94 7.09
N ILE A 157 11.65 1.35 6.42
CA ILE A 157 11.29 1.66 5.03
C ILE A 157 9.92 2.36 4.96
N HIS A 158 8.94 1.93 5.74
CA HIS A 158 7.57 2.46 5.67
C HIS A 158 7.37 3.65 6.61
N SER A 159 6.61 4.65 6.16
CA SER A 159 6.60 5.98 6.77
C SER A 159 5.72 6.14 8.03
N SER A 160 4.82 5.21 8.33
CA SER A 160 3.96 5.32 9.53
C SER A 160 3.45 3.99 10.07
N ASP A 161 3.70 3.74 11.35
CA ASP A 161 3.16 2.63 12.14
C ASP A 161 1.78 2.91 12.76
N ASN A 162 1.17 4.03 12.39
CA ASN A 162 -0.06 4.52 13.02
C ASN A 162 -1.35 4.17 12.26
N CYS A 163 -1.24 3.44 11.15
CA CYS A 163 -2.40 2.92 10.44
C CYS A 163 -3.12 1.88 11.30
N PHE A 164 -4.45 1.80 11.19
CA PHE A 164 -5.26 0.87 11.98
C PHE A 164 -4.82 -0.57 11.74
N ALA A 165 -4.58 -0.95 10.48
CA ALA A 165 -4.11 -2.27 10.12
C ALA A 165 -2.77 -2.63 10.79
N VAL A 166 -1.81 -1.71 10.82
CA VAL A 166 -0.50 -1.94 11.46
C VAL A 166 -0.66 -2.18 12.96
N GLN A 167 -1.43 -1.33 13.62
CA GLN A 167 -1.67 -1.44 15.07
C GLN A 167 -2.47 -2.70 15.43
N ALA A 168 -3.49 -3.03 14.63
CA ALA A 168 -4.28 -4.24 14.80
C ALA A 168 -3.44 -5.50 14.57
N ALA A 169 -2.68 -5.55 13.46
CA ALA A 169 -1.82 -6.68 13.14
C ALA A 169 -0.77 -6.93 14.23
N ALA A 170 -0.14 -5.87 14.75
CA ALA A 170 0.80 -5.99 15.85
C ALA A 170 0.16 -6.63 17.10
N ARG A 171 -1.04 -6.19 17.49
CA ARG A 171 -1.77 -6.76 18.64
C ARG A 171 -2.18 -8.23 18.40
N LEU A 172 -2.69 -8.55 17.22
CA LEU A 172 -3.10 -9.93 16.88
C LEU A 172 -1.91 -10.88 16.92
N ILE A 173 -0.78 -10.47 16.34
CA ILE A 173 0.46 -11.26 16.34
C ILE A 173 1.02 -11.44 17.75
N GLU A 174 0.99 -10.42 18.60
CA GLU A 174 1.37 -10.54 20.02
C GLU A 174 0.50 -11.56 20.78
N GLN A 175 -0.76 -11.75 20.35
CA GLN A 175 -1.68 -12.76 20.89
C GLN A 175 -1.53 -14.13 20.24
N GLY A 176 -0.62 -14.29 19.27
CA GLY A 176 -0.44 -15.52 18.49
C GLY A 176 -1.55 -15.77 17.46
N ILE A 177 -2.28 -14.72 17.06
CA ILE A 177 -3.37 -14.76 16.09
C ILE A 177 -2.85 -14.27 14.73
N ASP A 178 -3.20 -14.98 13.65
CA ASP A 178 -2.91 -14.55 12.28
C ASP A 178 -3.79 -13.33 11.93
N PRO A 179 -3.20 -12.19 11.54
CA PRO A 179 -3.99 -11.00 11.20
C PRO A 179 -4.77 -11.11 9.89
N VAL A 180 -4.46 -12.06 9.01
CA VAL A 180 -5.13 -12.17 7.70
C VAL A 180 -6.62 -12.44 7.88
N GLY A 181 -7.44 -11.67 7.18
CA GLY A 181 -8.90 -11.74 7.21
C GLY A 181 -9.54 -11.21 8.49
N HIS A 182 -8.77 -10.64 9.43
CA HIS A 182 -9.34 -10.12 10.67
C HIS A 182 -9.98 -8.74 10.45
N PRO A 183 -11.22 -8.51 10.93
CA PRO A 183 -11.92 -7.23 10.75
C PRO A 183 -11.21 -6.06 11.42
N GLU A 184 -10.40 -6.30 12.45
CA GLU A 184 -9.63 -5.25 13.12
C GLU A 184 -8.67 -4.51 12.19
N LEU A 185 -8.28 -5.09 11.05
CA LEU A 185 -7.41 -4.41 10.09
C LEU A 185 -8.07 -3.17 9.47
N VAL A 186 -9.40 -3.15 9.38
CA VAL A 186 -10.18 -2.10 8.71
C VAL A 186 -11.08 -1.32 9.67
N GLU A 187 -11.27 -1.82 10.89
CA GLU A 187 -12.11 -1.17 11.88
C GLU A 187 -11.46 0.09 12.46
N ILE A 188 -12.24 1.16 12.54
CA ILE A 188 -11.84 2.37 13.27
C ILE A 188 -11.63 1.99 14.75
N PRO A 189 -10.43 2.20 15.31
CA PRO A 189 -10.14 1.81 16.69
C PRO A 189 -11.14 2.46 17.64
N ARG A 190 -11.87 1.64 18.38
CA ARG A 190 -12.72 2.14 19.46
C ARG A 190 -11.78 2.64 20.55
N ILE A 191 -11.69 3.96 20.71
CA ILE A 191 -11.03 4.55 21.87
C ILE A 191 -11.80 4.03 23.08
N ARG A 192 -11.23 3.06 23.81
CA ARG A 192 -11.67 2.81 25.18
C ARG A 192 -11.37 4.10 25.92
N MET A 193 -12.40 4.90 26.22
CA MET A 193 -12.27 5.92 27.24
C MET A 193 -11.76 5.18 28.47
N LYS A 194 -10.54 5.51 28.93
CA LYS A 194 -10.10 5.09 30.25
C LYS A 194 -11.12 5.73 31.20
N THR A 195 -12.04 4.95 31.72
CA THR A 195 -12.69 5.28 32.99
C THR A 195 -11.57 5.25 34.01
N GLU A 196 -11.09 6.44 34.37
CA GLU A 196 -10.30 6.65 35.57
C GLU A 196 -11.13 6.12 36.75
N ASN A 197 -10.60 5.11 37.43
CA ASN A 197 -11.06 4.68 38.75
C ASN A 197 -10.21 5.38 39.80
#